data_AF-A0AA39N9W3-F1
#
_entry.id   AF-A0AA39N9W3-F1
#
_cell.length_a   1.000
_cell.length_b   1.000
_cell.length_c   1.000
_cell.angle_alpha   90.00
_cell.angle_beta   90.00
_cell.angle_gamma   90.00
#
_symmetry.space_group_name_H-M   'P 1'
#
loop_
_entity.id
_entity.type
_entity.pdbx_description
1 polymer ?
#
loop_
_entity_poly.entity_id
_entity_poly.type
_entity_poly.pdbx_seq_one_letter_code
_entity_poly.pdbx_strand_id
1 'polypeptide(L)'
;MHTSRPLQFHIVCTEDNVPYLEKKFALFTKPMYSVEVTFYPVTIDRLFERLNRANMGHNPAQRSKLLLHEILVDVEKVIFIDTDMLFVVDPYELWKNFDAFDENTIIQFPTLGPKSHAGQVCSCVMLMNLTRMRNPSAMFVPSSLLPQTSITALTVMPFARASLEGVPNPFNPSENIPLDPSQPTPFGDQDIYHVVWYYRKDLIKHLSLRWDVSFCRGNHQGLSLGHWDENPKDEDMTEAEQIRQQSDLDGSGDEHSVLSPGILHFNCQNQGGENVWLNQDNHVKGAPTGNPTYNNYVTGKFGPWVTAAVRYKWTWLNRGDGSTKVTIRVMSDLRWWDERLLRTQNLEEY
;
A
#
# COMPACT_ATOMS: atom_id res chain seq x y z
N MET A 1 -16.81 1.24 1.04
CA MET A 1 -16.41 0.07 1.83
C MET A 1 -17.63 -0.53 2.51
N HIS A 2 -18.00 -1.73 2.10
CA HIS A 2 -18.91 -2.58 2.85
C HIS A 2 -18.06 -3.39 3.84
N THR A 3 -18.53 -3.66 5.05
CA THR A 3 -17.82 -4.53 6.00
C THR A 3 -18.79 -5.52 6.61
N SER A 4 -18.34 -6.77 6.79
CA SER A 4 -19.05 -7.82 7.53
C SER A 4 -18.39 -8.15 8.88
N ARG A 5 -17.41 -7.34 9.31
CA ARG A 5 -16.60 -7.55 10.51
C ARG A 5 -16.33 -6.23 11.26
N PRO A 6 -15.98 -6.31 12.56
CA PRO A 6 -15.37 -5.20 13.28
C PRO A 6 -14.14 -4.65 12.54
N LEU A 7 -13.89 -3.35 12.67
CA LEU A 7 -12.79 -2.65 12.01
C LEU A 7 -11.89 -1.98 13.03
N GLN A 8 -10.58 -2.09 12.83
CA GLN A 8 -9.57 -1.34 13.56
C GLN A 8 -8.76 -0.50 12.57
N PHE A 9 -8.81 0.81 12.73
CA PHE A 9 -8.04 1.77 11.95
C PHE A 9 -6.83 2.22 12.76
N HIS A 10 -5.64 2.04 12.22
CA HIS A 10 -4.38 2.56 12.77
C HIS A 10 -3.89 3.69 11.87
N ILE A 11 -3.86 4.91 12.40
CA ILE A 11 -3.62 6.12 11.61
C ILE A 11 -2.34 6.78 12.11
N VAL A 12 -1.29 6.72 11.29
CA VAL A 12 -0.05 7.46 11.52
C VAL A 12 -0.19 8.81 10.84
N CYS A 13 -0.14 9.88 11.63
CA CYS A 13 -0.31 11.23 11.12
C CYS A 13 0.47 12.22 11.99
N THR A 14 0.54 13.48 11.56
CA THR A 14 0.99 14.55 12.45
C THR A 14 -0.10 14.88 13.47
N GLU A 15 0.29 15.49 14.60
CA GLU A 15 -0.62 15.79 15.72
C GLU A 15 -1.76 16.73 15.30
N ASP A 16 -1.48 17.72 14.46
CA ASP A 16 -2.45 18.69 13.95
C ASP A 16 -3.52 18.06 13.03
N ASN A 17 -3.24 16.88 12.46
CA ASN A 17 -4.21 16.16 11.63
C ASN A 17 -5.23 15.34 12.44
N VAL A 18 -4.96 15.04 13.71
CA VAL A 18 -5.85 14.22 14.55
C VAL A 18 -7.26 14.84 14.65
N PRO A 19 -7.43 16.12 15.06
CA PRO A 19 -8.76 16.71 15.20
C PRO A 19 -9.53 16.82 13.87
N TYR A 20 -8.82 16.90 12.74
CA TYR A 20 -9.44 16.91 11.42
C TYR A 20 -10.02 15.53 11.05
N LEU A 21 -9.25 14.48 11.27
CA LEU A 21 -9.64 13.10 10.95
C LEU A 21 -10.71 12.57 11.91
N GLU A 22 -10.65 12.90 13.20
CA GLU A 22 -11.67 12.55 14.18
C GLU A 22 -13.08 12.98 13.75
N LYS A 23 -13.22 14.19 13.20
CA LYS A 23 -14.51 14.71 12.68
C LYS A 23 -15.07 13.83 11.56
N LYS A 24 -14.22 13.15 10.78
CA LYS A 24 -14.66 12.25 9.71
C LYS A 24 -15.20 10.94 10.28
N PHE A 25 -14.52 10.37 11.28
CA PHE A 25 -14.99 9.17 11.98
C PHE A 25 -16.24 9.41 12.82
N ALA A 26 -16.43 10.62 13.34
CA ALA A 26 -17.65 11.02 14.05
C ALA A 26 -18.93 10.95 13.19
N LEU A 27 -18.80 10.87 11.86
CA LEU A 27 -19.94 10.67 10.95
C LEU A 27 -20.52 9.24 11.04
N PHE A 28 -19.83 8.29 11.66
CA PHE A 28 -20.31 6.92 11.86
C PHE A 28 -21.09 6.85 13.18
N THR A 29 -22.37 7.25 13.12
CA THR A 29 -23.26 7.34 14.29
C THR A 29 -23.99 6.03 14.59
N LYS A 30 -24.17 5.17 13.60
CA LYS A 30 -24.85 3.87 13.75
C LYS A 30 -24.11 2.75 13.00
N PRO A 31 -22.87 2.44 13.38
CA PRO A 31 -22.16 1.36 12.72
C PRO A 31 -22.81 0.00 12.97
N MET A 32 -22.75 -0.87 11.96
CA MET A 32 -23.26 -2.25 12.06
C MET A 32 -22.32 -3.12 12.89
N TYR A 33 -21.01 -2.85 12.84
CA TYR A 33 -19.96 -3.53 13.60
C TYR A 33 -19.11 -2.48 14.32
N SER A 34 -18.47 -2.85 15.43
CA SER A 34 -17.61 -1.92 16.17
C SER A 34 -16.48 -1.38 15.31
N VAL A 35 -16.23 -0.08 15.43
CA VAL A 35 -15.11 0.61 14.76
C VAL A 35 -14.18 1.16 15.83
N GLU A 36 -12.92 0.75 15.80
CA GLU A 36 -11.87 1.29 16.65
C GLU A 36 -10.91 2.11 15.81
N VAL A 37 -10.51 3.27 16.30
CA VAL A 37 -9.57 4.17 15.62
C VAL A 37 -8.48 4.52 16.61
N THR A 38 -7.24 4.23 16.24
CA THR A 38 -6.06 4.56 17.04
C THR A 38 -5.16 5.49 16.22
N PHE A 39 -4.95 6.70 16.72
CA PHE A 39 -4.02 7.66 16.15
C PHE A 39 -2.63 7.50 16.74
N TYR A 40 -1.61 7.61 15.89
CA TYR A 40 -0.18 7.60 16.23
C TYR A 40 0.46 8.91 15.75
N PRO A 41 0.43 9.99 16.57
CA PRO A 41 1.02 11.29 16.21
C PRO A 41 2.55 11.26 16.07
N VAL A 42 3.08 11.20 14.85
CA VAL A 42 4.53 11.15 14.59
C VAL A 42 4.97 12.38 13.80
N THR A 43 6.03 13.05 14.27
CA THR A 43 6.64 14.18 13.56
C THR A 43 7.63 13.70 12.49
N ILE A 44 7.87 14.53 11.48
CA ILE A 44 8.89 14.27 10.45
C ILE A 44 10.27 14.09 11.05
N ASP A 45 10.63 14.86 12.07
CA ASP A 45 11.93 14.75 12.74
C ASP A 45 12.11 13.37 13.39
N ARG A 46 11.08 12.83 14.05
CA ARG A 46 11.15 11.48 14.64
C ARG A 46 11.28 10.38 13.59
N LEU A 47 10.63 10.55 12.42
CA LEU A 47 10.81 9.65 11.28
C LEU A 47 12.24 9.73 10.74
N PHE A 48 12.76 10.95 10.57
CA PHE A 48 14.12 11.20 10.09
C PHE A 48 15.16 10.58 11.03
N GLU A 49 15.05 10.80 12.34
CA GLU A 49 15.92 10.21 13.35
C GLU A 49 15.94 8.68 13.26
N ARG A 50 14.76 8.04 13.21
CA ARG A 50 14.69 6.58 13.13
C ARG A 50 15.23 6.03 11.82
N LEU A 51 14.91 6.67 10.69
CA LEU A 51 15.42 6.26 9.39
C LEU A 51 16.94 6.50 9.27
N ASN A 52 17.48 7.56 9.87
CA ASN A 52 18.94 7.77 9.92
C ASN A 52 19.67 6.66 10.68
N ARG A 53 19.10 6.16 11.77
CA ARG A 53 19.67 4.99 12.47
C ARG A 53 19.73 3.75 11.57
N ALA A 54 18.88 3.66 10.55
CA ALA A 54 18.88 2.61 9.53
C ALA A 54 19.70 2.95 8.27
N ASN A 55 20.36 4.11 8.22
CA ASN A 55 20.98 4.67 7.00
C ASN A 55 19.99 4.84 5.83
N MET A 56 18.75 5.23 6.14
CA MET A 56 17.62 5.37 5.21
C MET A 56 16.93 6.74 5.29
N GLY A 57 17.58 7.74 5.90
CA GLY A 57 16.98 9.03 6.30
C GLY A 57 16.54 9.98 5.18
N HIS A 58 16.87 9.72 3.92
CA HIS A 58 16.41 10.55 2.81
C HIS A 58 14.90 10.46 2.61
N ASN A 59 14.26 11.62 2.40
CA ASN A 59 12.80 11.76 2.19
C ASN A 59 11.96 10.96 3.23
N PRO A 60 12.07 11.28 4.52
CA PRO A 60 11.51 10.45 5.60
C PRO A 60 9.99 10.22 5.49
N ALA A 61 9.24 11.19 4.96
CA ALA A 61 7.82 11.04 4.71
C ALA A 61 7.51 9.90 3.73
N GLN A 62 8.24 9.83 2.61
CA GLN A 62 8.07 8.79 1.57
C GLN A 62 8.56 7.41 2.00
N ARG A 63 9.25 7.31 3.15
CA ARG A 63 9.80 6.05 3.69
C ARG A 63 9.16 5.64 5.02
N SER A 64 8.17 6.40 5.48
CA SER A 64 7.50 6.18 6.76
C SER A 64 6.85 4.80 6.88
N LYS A 65 6.37 4.21 5.76
CA LYS A 65 5.76 2.86 5.75
C LYS A 65 6.70 1.77 6.24
N LEU A 66 8.02 1.95 6.11
CA LEU A 66 9.02 1.00 6.59
C LEU A 66 8.96 0.82 8.11
N LEU A 67 8.48 1.84 8.84
CA LEU A 67 8.52 1.91 10.30
C LEU A 67 7.17 1.56 10.97
N LEU A 68 6.15 1.19 10.21
CA LEU A 68 4.81 0.87 10.78
C LEU A 68 4.89 -0.22 11.85
N HIS A 69 5.70 -1.25 11.60
CA HIS A 69 5.92 -2.34 12.55
C HIS A 69 6.52 -1.86 13.87
N GLU A 70 7.18 -0.71 13.92
CA GLU A 70 7.84 -0.21 15.13
C GLU A 70 6.96 0.59 16.07
N ILE A 71 5.87 1.17 15.56
CA ILE A 71 4.91 1.96 16.34
C ILE A 71 3.61 1.20 16.63
N LEU A 72 3.20 0.28 15.75
CA LEU A 72 2.04 -0.59 15.95
C LEU A 72 2.44 -1.85 16.73
N VAL A 73 3.01 -1.66 17.93
CA VAL A 73 3.65 -2.73 18.72
C VAL A 73 2.67 -3.81 19.19
N ASP A 74 1.42 -3.44 19.44
CA ASP A 74 0.35 -4.35 19.91
C ASP A 74 -0.45 -4.97 18.75
N VAL A 75 -0.07 -4.70 17.50
CA VAL A 75 -0.77 -5.18 16.30
C VAL A 75 0.08 -6.23 15.61
N GLU A 76 -0.46 -7.44 15.43
CA GLU A 76 0.28 -8.53 14.80
C GLU A 76 0.37 -8.43 13.28
N LYS A 77 -0.77 -8.13 12.65
CA LYS A 77 -0.95 -8.09 11.19
C LYS A 77 -1.81 -6.89 10.81
N VAL A 78 -1.51 -6.26 9.67
CA VAL A 78 -2.28 -5.12 9.18
C VAL A 78 -2.39 -5.15 7.66
N ILE A 79 -3.53 -4.68 7.14
CA ILE A 79 -3.64 -4.26 5.75
C ILE A 79 -3.28 -2.78 5.72
N PHE A 80 -2.17 -2.43 5.08
CA PHE A 80 -1.85 -1.07 4.72
C PHE A 80 -2.56 -0.71 3.40
N ILE A 81 -3.17 0.46 3.36
CA ILE A 81 -3.69 1.10 2.14
C ILE A 81 -3.27 2.58 2.12
N ASP A 82 -2.93 3.11 0.96
CA ASP A 82 -2.75 4.56 0.79
C ASP A 82 -4.11 5.29 0.86
N THR A 83 -4.06 6.60 1.10
CA THR A 83 -5.26 7.42 1.34
C THR A 83 -6.10 7.69 0.09
N ASP A 84 -5.56 7.36 -1.08
CA ASP A 84 -6.17 7.46 -2.39
C ASP A 84 -6.62 6.10 -2.95
N MET A 85 -7.04 5.23 -2.03
CA MET A 85 -7.54 3.91 -2.34
C MET A 85 -8.96 3.70 -1.83
N LEU A 86 -9.73 2.88 -2.56
CA LEU A 86 -11.12 2.59 -2.23
C LEU A 86 -11.39 1.10 -2.29
N PHE A 87 -11.77 0.51 -1.15
CA PHE A 87 -12.40 -0.80 -1.13
C PHE A 87 -13.77 -0.75 -1.81
N VAL A 88 -13.91 -1.54 -2.88
CA VAL A 88 -15.19 -1.80 -3.57
C VAL A 88 -15.82 -3.13 -3.17
N VAL A 89 -15.07 -3.97 -2.45
CA VAL A 89 -15.56 -5.19 -1.79
C VAL A 89 -15.39 -5.10 -0.27
N ASP A 90 -15.74 -6.17 0.45
CA ASP A 90 -15.47 -6.28 1.88
C ASP A 90 -13.96 -6.44 2.14
N PRO A 91 -13.31 -5.59 2.97
CA PRO A 91 -11.90 -5.74 3.34
C PRO A 91 -11.55 -7.12 3.92
N TYR A 92 -12.52 -7.83 4.50
CA TYR A 92 -12.32 -9.19 4.98
C TYR A 92 -11.91 -10.15 3.85
N GLU A 93 -12.29 -9.88 2.60
CA GLU A 93 -11.81 -10.65 1.45
C GLU A 93 -10.30 -10.52 1.23
N LEU A 94 -9.75 -9.31 1.42
CA LEU A 94 -8.30 -9.09 1.38
C LEU A 94 -7.62 -9.73 2.59
N TRP A 95 -8.23 -9.63 3.77
CA TRP A 95 -7.70 -10.18 5.01
C TRP A 95 -7.42 -11.69 4.93
N LYS A 96 -8.25 -12.46 4.21
CA LYS A 96 -8.04 -13.91 4.00
C LYS A 96 -6.71 -14.25 3.33
N ASN A 97 -6.07 -13.31 2.60
CA ASN A 97 -4.76 -13.60 2.00
C ASN A 97 -3.65 -13.81 3.04
N PHE A 98 -3.86 -13.40 4.30
CA PHE A 98 -2.96 -13.78 5.40
C PHE A 98 -2.91 -15.30 5.65
N ASP A 99 -3.89 -16.07 5.21
CA ASP A 99 -3.89 -17.53 5.33
C ASP A 99 -2.84 -18.18 4.42
N ALA A 100 -2.38 -17.46 3.39
CA ALA A 100 -1.32 -17.90 2.49
C ALA A 100 0.10 -17.54 2.99
N PHE A 101 0.23 -16.89 4.15
CA PHE A 101 1.54 -16.59 4.72
C PHE A 101 2.18 -17.88 5.24
N ASP A 102 3.29 -18.30 4.64
CA ASP A 102 4.16 -19.34 5.19
C ASP A 102 4.91 -18.84 6.45
N GLU A 103 5.88 -19.57 6.98
CA GLU A 103 6.64 -19.16 8.17
C GLU A 103 7.58 -17.95 7.96
N ASN A 104 7.95 -17.68 6.71
CA ASN A 104 8.93 -16.64 6.34
C ASN A 104 8.28 -15.35 5.83
N THR A 105 7.07 -15.45 5.27
CA THR A 105 6.39 -14.33 4.63
C THR A 105 6.12 -13.21 5.63
N ILE A 106 6.66 -12.02 5.38
CA ILE A 106 6.41 -10.82 6.20
C ILE A 106 5.48 -9.85 5.50
N ILE A 107 5.48 -9.81 4.15
CA ILE A 107 4.68 -8.87 3.36
C ILE A 107 4.10 -9.57 2.13
N GLN A 108 2.91 -9.15 1.72
CA GLN A 108 2.37 -9.36 0.38
C GLN A 108 2.00 -8.02 -0.25
N PHE A 109 2.41 -7.79 -1.50
CA PHE A 109 1.98 -6.61 -2.27
C PHE A 109 1.88 -6.90 -3.77
N PRO A 110 1.16 -6.05 -4.54
CA PRO A 110 0.95 -6.24 -5.98
C PRO A 110 2.22 -6.09 -6.82
N THR A 111 2.45 -7.04 -7.75
CA THR A 111 3.60 -7.05 -8.67
C THR A 111 3.18 -7.50 -10.07
N LEU A 112 3.82 -7.02 -11.14
CA LEU A 112 3.64 -7.54 -12.52
C LEU A 112 4.53 -8.76 -12.82
N GLY A 113 4.70 -9.64 -11.83
CA GLY A 113 5.49 -10.87 -11.97
C GLY A 113 6.99 -10.75 -11.68
N PRO A 114 7.79 -11.83 -11.88
CA PRO A 114 9.17 -11.96 -11.39
C PRO A 114 10.18 -10.95 -11.92
N LYS A 115 9.87 -10.27 -13.04
CA LYS A 115 10.72 -9.26 -13.69
C LYS A 115 10.33 -7.83 -13.34
N SER A 116 9.39 -7.63 -12.43
CA SER A 116 8.95 -6.29 -12.02
C SER A 116 10.12 -5.42 -11.58
N HIS A 117 10.14 -4.17 -12.02
CA HIS A 117 10.98 -3.12 -11.46
C HIS A 117 10.25 -2.31 -10.38
N ALA A 118 10.92 -1.35 -9.75
CA ALA A 118 10.35 -0.54 -8.66
C ALA A 118 9.03 0.15 -9.06
N GLY A 119 8.93 0.74 -10.26
CA GLY A 119 7.67 1.30 -10.79
C GLY A 119 6.56 0.30 -11.18
N GLN A 120 6.77 -1.01 -11.08
CA GLN A 120 5.78 -2.06 -11.41
C GLN A 120 5.34 -2.88 -10.20
N VAL A 121 5.95 -2.65 -9.04
CA VAL A 121 5.42 -3.07 -7.75
C VAL A 121 4.61 -1.92 -7.15
N CYS A 122 3.74 -2.19 -6.19
CA CYS A 122 2.94 -1.15 -5.54
C CYS A 122 3.04 -1.26 -4.02
N SER A 123 3.60 -0.23 -3.35
CA SER A 123 3.58 -0.14 -1.87
C SER A 123 2.29 0.50 -1.34
N CYS A 124 1.33 0.81 -2.20
CA CYS A 124 0.09 1.46 -1.82
C CYS A 124 -0.90 0.48 -1.17
N VAL A 125 -0.86 -0.81 -1.49
CA VAL A 125 -1.56 -1.88 -0.74
C VAL A 125 -0.58 -2.95 -0.29
N MET A 126 -0.52 -3.21 1.01
CA MET A 126 0.34 -4.25 1.56
C MET A 126 -0.36 -5.01 2.68
N LEU A 127 -0.23 -6.33 2.69
CA LEU A 127 -0.50 -7.13 3.88
C LEU A 127 0.81 -7.28 4.63
N MET A 128 0.86 -6.87 5.89
CA MET A 128 2.09 -6.83 6.65
C MET A 128 1.93 -7.64 7.94
N ASN A 129 2.85 -8.58 8.18
CA ASN A 129 2.99 -9.27 9.46
C ASN A 129 4.01 -8.51 10.32
N LEU A 130 3.48 -7.56 11.09
CA LEU A 130 4.27 -6.64 11.89
C LEU A 130 5.04 -7.35 13.01
N THR A 131 4.48 -8.42 13.59
CA THR A 131 5.17 -9.22 14.60
C THR A 131 6.46 -9.82 14.05
N ARG A 132 6.43 -10.37 12.84
CA ARG A 132 7.65 -10.90 12.20
C ARG A 132 8.64 -9.82 11.82
N MET A 133 8.15 -8.67 11.34
CA MET A 133 9.00 -7.52 11.04
C MET A 133 9.72 -6.98 12.29
N ARG A 134 9.13 -7.14 13.47
CA ARG A 134 9.72 -6.77 14.78
C ARG A 134 10.64 -7.82 15.38
N ASN A 135 10.85 -8.99 14.76
CA ASN A 135 11.65 -10.06 15.36
C ASN A 135 13.05 -9.54 15.76
N PRO A 136 13.43 -9.52 17.06
CA PRO A 136 14.72 -8.95 17.49
C PRO A 136 15.95 -9.63 16.87
N SER A 137 15.84 -10.90 16.49
CA SER A 137 16.91 -11.63 15.81
C SER A 137 17.03 -11.28 14.33
N ALA A 138 15.98 -10.72 13.72
CA ALA A 138 15.92 -10.41 12.29
C ALA A 138 14.89 -9.30 12.02
N MET A 139 15.13 -8.10 12.55
CA MET A 139 14.20 -6.98 12.37
C MET A 139 14.18 -6.51 10.92
N PHE A 140 13.11 -5.84 10.49
CA PHE A 140 12.98 -5.47 9.08
C PHE A 140 14.06 -4.46 8.63
N VAL A 141 14.25 -3.38 9.39
CA VAL A 141 15.26 -2.33 9.11
C VAL A 141 16.31 -2.26 10.22
N PRO A 142 17.61 -2.04 9.92
CA PRO A 142 18.65 -1.96 10.94
C PRO A 142 18.49 -0.74 11.84
N SER A 143 19.25 -0.71 12.94
CA SER A 143 19.39 0.46 13.81
C SER A 143 20.80 0.55 14.39
N SER A 144 21.39 1.73 14.34
CA SER A 144 22.66 2.04 15.02
C SER A 144 22.59 1.95 16.55
N LEU A 145 21.39 1.96 17.15
CA LEU A 145 21.20 1.67 18.58
C LEU A 145 21.36 0.18 18.91
N LEU A 146 21.26 -0.68 17.90
CA LEU A 146 21.33 -2.13 18.03
C LEU A 146 22.37 -2.65 17.02
N PRO A 147 23.69 -2.50 17.28
CA PRO A 147 24.75 -2.72 16.29
C PRO A 147 24.70 -4.10 15.61
N GLN A 148 24.22 -5.14 16.29
CA GLN A 148 24.02 -6.48 15.74
C GLN A 148 23.11 -6.51 14.50
N THR A 149 22.17 -5.57 14.41
CA THR A 149 21.19 -5.47 13.32
C THR A 149 21.81 -5.04 12.00
N SER A 150 23.04 -4.49 12.02
CA SER A 150 23.82 -4.19 10.82
C SER A 150 24.14 -5.42 9.96
N ILE A 151 23.99 -6.63 10.53
CA ILE A 151 24.20 -7.90 9.84
C ILE A 151 22.89 -8.70 9.78
N THR A 152 22.07 -8.63 10.83
CA THR A 152 20.90 -9.52 10.96
C THR A 152 19.59 -8.96 10.40
N ALA A 153 19.48 -7.65 10.18
CA ALA A 153 18.23 -7.07 9.68
C ALA A 153 17.91 -7.56 8.26
N LEU A 154 16.62 -7.78 7.98
CA LEU A 154 16.15 -8.44 6.75
C LEU A 154 16.46 -7.64 5.49
N THR A 155 16.62 -6.33 5.60
CA THR A 155 16.99 -5.43 4.49
C THR A 155 18.47 -5.42 4.17
N VAL A 156 19.37 -5.79 5.10
CA VAL A 156 20.83 -5.66 4.93
C VAL A 156 21.34 -6.44 3.72
N MET A 157 21.05 -7.74 3.64
CA MET A 157 21.54 -8.59 2.54
C MET A 157 20.96 -8.16 1.18
N PRO A 158 19.64 -7.91 1.03
CA PRO A 158 19.09 -7.37 -0.20
C PRO A 158 19.78 -6.10 -0.69
N PHE A 159 20.08 -5.14 0.20
CA PHE A 159 20.78 -3.91 -0.20
C PHE A 159 22.26 -4.12 -0.54
N ALA A 160 22.95 -5.00 0.19
CA ALA A 160 24.32 -5.39 -0.17
C ALA A 160 24.38 -5.98 -1.58
N ARG A 161 23.42 -6.84 -1.94
CA ARG A 161 23.31 -7.36 -3.31
C ARG A 161 22.88 -6.31 -4.32
N ALA A 162 21.89 -5.47 -3.99
CA ALA A 162 21.47 -4.39 -4.89
C ALA A 162 22.60 -3.41 -5.21
N SER A 163 23.51 -3.14 -4.26
CA SER A 163 24.69 -2.30 -4.51
C SER A 163 25.73 -2.95 -5.44
N LEU A 164 25.84 -4.29 -5.43
CA LEU A 164 26.84 -5.04 -6.21
C LEU A 164 26.31 -5.51 -7.59
N GLU A 165 25.10 -6.04 -7.61
CA GLU A 165 24.47 -6.71 -8.76
C GLU A 165 23.40 -5.84 -9.44
N GLY A 166 22.93 -4.79 -8.75
CA GLY A 166 21.87 -3.89 -9.22
C GLY A 166 20.46 -4.48 -9.16
N VAL A 167 19.46 -3.65 -9.43
CA VAL A 167 18.05 -4.06 -9.61
C VAL A 167 17.53 -3.54 -10.95
N PRO A 168 16.48 -4.15 -11.53
CA PRO A 168 15.92 -3.70 -12.80
C PRO A 168 15.62 -2.20 -12.80
N ASN A 169 16.19 -1.48 -13.77
CA ASN A 169 16.04 -0.04 -13.89
C ASN A 169 14.61 0.32 -14.37
N PRO A 170 13.85 1.12 -13.60
CA PRO A 170 12.48 1.49 -13.94
C PRO A 170 12.36 2.36 -15.20
N PHE A 171 13.45 2.97 -15.64
CA PHE A 171 13.49 3.82 -16.84
C PHE A 171 14.17 3.14 -18.04
N ASN A 172 14.85 2.02 -17.81
CA ASN A 172 15.43 1.18 -18.86
C ASN A 172 15.47 -0.29 -18.40
N PRO A 173 14.38 -1.06 -18.58
CA PRO A 173 14.28 -2.42 -18.04
C PRO A 173 15.32 -3.42 -18.55
N SER A 174 16.11 -3.06 -19.56
CA SER A 174 17.21 -3.88 -20.08
C SER A 174 18.49 -3.79 -19.24
N GLU A 175 18.52 -2.89 -18.25
CA GLU A 175 19.68 -2.61 -17.41
C GLU A 175 19.36 -2.79 -15.93
N ASN A 176 20.36 -3.24 -15.17
CA ASN A 176 20.32 -3.19 -13.72
C ASN A 176 21.09 -1.96 -13.23
N ILE A 177 20.55 -1.26 -12.24
CA ILE A 177 21.21 -0.11 -11.59
C ILE A 177 21.49 -0.43 -10.12
N PRO A 178 22.64 -0.02 -9.58
CA PRO A 178 22.91 -0.15 -8.15
C PRO A 178 21.92 0.70 -7.36
N LEU A 179 21.51 0.21 -6.18
CA LEU A 179 20.63 0.94 -5.28
C LEU A 179 21.22 1.02 -3.88
N ASP A 180 21.40 2.26 -3.41
CA ASP A 180 21.86 2.59 -2.06
C ASP A 180 20.69 3.19 -1.26
N PRO A 181 20.28 2.56 -0.15
CA PRO A 181 19.18 3.05 0.68
C PRO A 181 19.46 4.42 1.31
N SER A 182 20.73 4.85 1.39
CA SER A 182 21.11 6.16 1.89
C SER A 182 20.95 7.28 0.86
N GLN A 183 20.65 6.97 -0.41
CA GLN A 183 20.49 7.96 -1.46
C GLN A 183 19.01 8.23 -1.76
N PRO A 184 18.68 9.35 -2.42
CA PRO A 184 17.35 9.58 -2.99
C PRO A 184 17.00 8.46 -3.97
N THR A 185 15.78 7.93 -3.84
CA THR A 185 15.24 6.92 -4.76
C THR A 185 13.97 7.46 -5.43
N PRO A 186 13.67 7.10 -6.69
CA PRO A 186 12.57 7.72 -7.45
C PRO A 186 11.17 7.47 -6.88
N PHE A 187 10.97 6.36 -6.16
CA PHE A 187 9.68 5.87 -5.67
C PHE A 187 9.65 5.66 -4.14
N GLY A 188 10.61 6.22 -3.39
CA GLY A 188 10.59 6.23 -1.93
C GLY A 188 10.64 4.83 -1.29
N ASP A 189 9.65 4.49 -0.47
CA ASP A 189 9.53 3.16 0.15
C ASP A 189 9.39 2.02 -0.86
N GLN A 190 8.79 2.28 -2.03
CA GLN A 190 8.52 1.27 -3.04
C GLN A 190 9.82 0.68 -3.61
N ASP A 191 10.86 1.50 -3.77
CA ASP A 191 12.19 1.04 -4.14
C ASP A 191 12.78 0.09 -3.10
N ILE A 192 12.57 0.39 -1.81
CA ILE A 192 13.11 -0.38 -0.70
C ILE A 192 12.42 -1.74 -0.60
N TYR A 193 11.09 -1.74 -0.68
CA TYR A 193 10.30 -2.96 -0.73
C TYR A 193 10.60 -3.80 -1.98
N HIS A 194 10.82 -3.16 -3.13
CA HIS A 194 11.21 -3.83 -4.37
C HIS A 194 12.55 -4.54 -4.23
N VAL A 195 13.58 -3.90 -3.68
CA VAL A 195 14.90 -4.51 -3.45
C VAL A 195 14.77 -5.77 -2.58
N VAL A 196 14.02 -5.69 -1.48
CA VAL A 196 13.79 -6.85 -0.60
C VAL A 196 13.06 -7.95 -1.35
N TRP A 197 11.97 -7.64 -2.05
CA TRP A 197 11.22 -8.62 -2.83
C TRP A 197 12.07 -9.27 -3.93
N TYR A 198 12.87 -8.49 -4.65
CA TYR A 198 13.67 -8.97 -5.78
C TYR A 198 14.68 -10.04 -5.33
N TYR A 199 15.37 -9.80 -4.21
CA TYR A 199 16.40 -10.68 -3.65
C TYR A 199 15.89 -11.70 -2.62
N ARG A 200 14.72 -11.49 -2.02
CA ARG A 200 14.11 -12.33 -0.98
C ARG A 200 12.60 -12.51 -1.22
N LYS A 201 12.28 -13.20 -2.32
CA LYS A 201 10.90 -13.61 -2.68
C LYS A 201 10.26 -14.58 -1.67
N ASP A 202 11.04 -15.13 -0.75
CA ASP A 202 10.56 -15.89 0.40
C ASP A 202 9.95 -14.97 1.49
N LEU A 203 10.47 -13.75 1.66
CA LEU A 203 9.98 -12.78 2.64
C LEU A 203 8.79 -11.98 2.12
N ILE A 204 8.81 -11.61 0.84
CA ILE A 204 7.76 -10.80 0.22
C ILE A 204 7.14 -11.57 -0.93
N LYS A 205 5.84 -11.81 -0.87
CA LYS A 205 5.10 -12.58 -1.87
C LYS A 205 4.24 -11.67 -2.74
N HIS A 206 3.92 -12.15 -3.93
CA HIS A 206 2.96 -11.49 -4.81
C HIS A 206 1.56 -11.48 -4.18
N LEU A 207 0.89 -10.34 -4.27
CA LEU A 207 -0.54 -10.17 -4.05
C LEU A 207 -1.21 -9.93 -5.41
N SER A 208 -2.33 -10.61 -5.68
CA SER A 208 -3.08 -10.42 -6.93
C SER A 208 -3.36 -8.94 -7.21
N LEU A 209 -3.20 -8.55 -8.47
CA LEU A 209 -3.42 -7.21 -9.00
C LEU A 209 -4.86 -6.74 -8.84
N ARG A 210 -5.80 -7.65 -8.55
CA ARG A 210 -7.18 -7.27 -8.19
C ARG A 210 -7.25 -6.34 -6.97
N TRP A 211 -6.20 -6.34 -6.13
CA TRP A 211 -6.08 -5.49 -4.95
C TRP A 211 -5.37 -4.16 -5.20
N ASP A 212 -4.96 -3.88 -6.45
CA ASP A 212 -4.43 -2.59 -6.89
C ASP A 212 -4.84 -2.35 -8.37
N VAL A 213 -6.15 -2.32 -8.58
CA VAL A 213 -6.71 -1.91 -9.87
C VAL A 213 -6.56 -0.39 -9.96
N SER A 214 -5.65 0.05 -10.83
CA SER A 214 -4.99 1.35 -10.68
C SER A 214 -4.96 2.15 -11.96
N PHE A 215 -5.23 3.44 -11.82
CA PHE A 215 -5.09 4.41 -12.89
C PHE A 215 -3.63 4.61 -13.33
N CYS A 216 -2.63 4.42 -12.44
CA CYS A 216 -1.22 4.62 -12.80
C CYS A 216 -0.78 3.71 -13.96
N ARG A 217 -1.41 2.54 -14.03
CA ARG A 217 -1.09 1.46 -14.95
C ARG A 217 -2.00 1.49 -16.17
N GLY A 218 -2.67 2.63 -16.46
CA GLY A 218 -3.61 2.82 -17.57
C GLY A 218 -4.84 1.91 -17.53
N ASN A 219 -5.56 1.79 -18.65
CA ASN A 219 -6.71 0.88 -18.79
C ASN A 219 -6.34 -0.61 -18.99
N HIS A 220 -5.24 -1.08 -18.39
CA HIS A 220 -4.62 -2.38 -18.70
C HIS A 220 -5.32 -3.56 -18.02
N GLN A 221 -6.38 -3.30 -17.27
CA GLN A 221 -7.08 -4.30 -16.46
C GLN A 221 -8.45 -4.68 -17.05
N GLY A 222 -8.75 -4.24 -18.28
CA GLY A 222 -9.92 -4.66 -19.05
C GLY A 222 -11.28 -4.24 -18.49
N LEU A 223 -11.31 -3.41 -17.45
CA LEU A 223 -12.54 -3.02 -16.74
C LEU A 223 -13.16 -1.76 -17.37
N SER A 224 -14.44 -1.87 -17.72
CA SER A 224 -15.24 -0.82 -18.34
C SER A 224 -16.67 -0.89 -17.80
N LEU A 225 -17.24 0.22 -17.33
CA LEU A 225 -18.69 0.34 -17.08
C LEU A 225 -19.45 0.86 -18.31
N GLY A 226 -18.83 0.81 -19.50
CA GLY A 226 -19.35 1.46 -20.70
C GLY A 226 -19.48 2.97 -20.57
N HIS A 227 -20.05 3.58 -21.60
CA HIS A 227 -20.54 4.95 -21.59
C HIS A 227 -22.06 4.92 -21.45
N TRP A 228 -22.63 5.83 -20.67
CA TRP A 228 -24.08 5.95 -20.55
C TRP A 228 -24.78 6.34 -21.86
N ASP A 229 -24.04 6.87 -22.85
CA ASP A 229 -24.63 7.52 -24.01
C ASP A 229 -24.42 6.87 -25.38
N GLU A 230 -23.43 6.00 -25.66
CA GLU A 230 -23.12 5.72 -27.09
C GLU A 230 -22.87 4.27 -27.55
N ASN A 231 -22.82 3.24 -26.69
CA ASN A 231 -22.93 1.86 -27.18
C ASN A 231 -23.22 0.86 -26.06
N PRO A 232 -24.41 0.20 -26.04
CA PRO A 232 -24.73 -0.82 -25.03
C PRO A 232 -23.79 -2.05 -25.06
N LYS A 233 -22.98 -2.20 -26.11
CA LYS A 233 -22.00 -3.29 -26.25
C LYS A 233 -20.81 -3.22 -25.29
N ASP A 234 -20.56 -2.07 -24.65
CA ASP A 234 -19.45 -1.96 -23.68
C ASP A 234 -19.80 -2.53 -22.29
N GLU A 235 -21.09 -2.77 -22.00
CA GLU A 235 -21.58 -3.46 -20.80
C GLU A 235 -21.84 -4.96 -21.05
N ASP A 236 -22.20 -5.33 -22.28
CA ASP A 236 -22.42 -6.72 -22.72
C ASP A 236 -21.11 -7.38 -23.20
N MET A 237 -20.18 -7.64 -22.27
CA MET A 237 -18.88 -8.26 -22.57
C MET A 237 -18.80 -9.69 -21.99
N THR A 238 -18.30 -10.64 -22.77
CA THR A 238 -17.98 -11.99 -22.27
C THR A 238 -16.68 -11.97 -21.45
N GLU A 239 -16.53 -12.93 -20.53
CA GLU A 239 -15.28 -13.13 -19.78
C GLU A 239 -14.04 -13.24 -20.70
N ALA A 240 -14.16 -13.99 -21.81
CA ALA A 240 -13.07 -14.14 -22.76
C ALA A 240 -12.72 -12.83 -23.48
N GLU A 241 -13.70 -11.97 -23.75
CA GLU A 241 -13.46 -10.62 -24.30
C GLU A 241 -12.81 -9.72 -23.28
N GLN A 242 -13.21 -9.80 -22.01
CA GLN A 242 -12.63 -9.02 -20.93
C GLN A 242 -11.16 -9.40 -20.71
N ILE A 243 -10.84 -10.70 -20.61
CA ILE A 243 -9.46 -11.19 -20.48
C ILE A 243 -8.60 -10.71 -21.66
N ARG A 244 -9.11 -10.75 -22.89
CA ARG A 244 -8.38 -10.25 -24.08
C ARG A 244 -8.12 -8.74 -24.06
N GLN A 245 -8.90 -7.97 -23.31
CA GLN A 245 -8.71 -6.52 -23.17
C GLN A 245 -7.75 -6.18 -22.02
N GLN A 246 -7.38 -7.15 -21.18
CA GLN A 246 -6.34 -6.97 -20.18
C GLN A 246 -4.97 -6.98 -20.88
N SER A 247 -4.08 -6.08 -20.47
CA SER A 247 -2.71 -5.95 -20.98
C SER A 247 -1.73 -5.84 -19.81
N ASP A 248 -0.45 -6.07 -20.06
CA ASP A 248 0.63 -5.95 -19.07
C ASP A 248 0.43 -6.80 -17.79
N LEU A 249 -0.26 -7.93 -17.90
CA LEU A 249 -0.42 -8.90 -16.81
C LEU A 249 0.54 -10.10 -16.91
N ASP A 250 1.35 -10.17 -17.96
CA ASP A 250 2.19 -11.33 -18.25
C ASP A 250 3.10 -11.71 -17.08
N GLY A 251 2.92 -12.92 -16.54
CA GLY A 251 3.70 -13.45 -15.43
C GLY A 251 3.29 -12.92 -14.05
N SER A 252 2.23 -12.14 -13.95
CA SER A 252 1.67 -11.71 -12.66
C SER A 252 0.99 -12.86 -11.90
N GLY A 253 0.46 -13.85 -12.62
CA GLY A 253 -0.42 -14.89 -12.10
C GLY A 253 -1.91 -14.56 -12.32
N ASP A 254 -2.26 -13.35 -12.77
CA ASP A 254 -3.62 -12.90 -13.02
C ASP A 254 -3.98 -12.85 -14.53
N GLU A 255 -3.03 -13.12 -15.44
CA GLU A 255 -3.17 -12.95 -16.89
C GLU A 255 -4.27 -13.78 -17.57
N HIS A 256 -4.75 -14.83 -16.91
CA HIS A 256 -5.72 -15.78 -17.48
C HIS A 256 -7.08 -15.76 -16.78
N SER A 257 -7.32 -14.76 -15.93
CA SER A 257 -8.57 -14.59 -15.21
C SER A 257 -9.07 -13.16 -15.28
N VAL A 258 -10.37 -12.98 -15.16
CA VAL A 258 -10.95 -11.64 -15.03
C VAL A 258 -10.49 -11.02 -13.71
N LEU A 259 -9.80 -9.89 -13.81
CA LEU A 259 -9.47 -9.07 -12.66
C LEU A 259 -10.74 -8.42 -12.09
N SER A 260 -11.33 -9.05 -11.09
CA SER A 260 -12.47 -8.47 -10.34
C SER A 260 -11.96 -7.50 -9.26
N PRO A 261 -12.10 -6.17 -9.44
CA PRO A 261 -11.46 -5.21 -8.55
C PRO A 261 -11.94 -5.36 -7.11
N GLY A 262 -11.00 -5.49 -6.18
CA GLY A 262 -11.25 -5.42 -4.75
C GLY A 262 -10.95 -4.02 -4.19
N ILE A 263 -9.89 -3.39 -4.70
CA ILE A 263 -9.50 -2.00 -4.39
C ILE A 263 -9.30 -1.24 -5.69
N LEU A 264 -9.81 -0.01 -5.72
CA LEU A 264 -9.54 0.97 -6.76
C LEU A 264 -8.51 1.99 -6.26
N HIS A 265 -7.41 2.13 -7.00
CA HIS A 265 -6.36 3.10 -6.75
C HIS A 265 -6.52 4.27 -7.74
N PHE A 266 -6.93 5.43 -7.23
CA PHE A 266 -7.50 6.48 -8.06
C PHE A 266 -6.62 7.72 -8.26
N ASN A 267 -5.54 7.89 -7.49
CA ASN A 267 -4.71 9.10 -7.55
C ASN A 267 -3.25 8.74 -7.83
N CYS A 268 -2.89 8.77 -9.11
CA CYS A 268 -1.54 8.42 -9.54
C CYS A 268 -1.08 9.26 -10.72
N GLN A 269 -1.59 10.47 -10.82
CA GLN A 269 -1.51 11.27 -12.02
C GLN A 269 -0.61 12.47 -11.77
N ASN A 270 0.53 12.54 -12.46
CA ASN A 270 1.29 13.78 -12.61
C ASN A 270 0.52 14.84 -13.45
N GLN A 271 -0.58 14.44 -14.13
CA GLN A 271 -1.40 15.32 -15.00
C GLN A 271 -2.91 15.22 -14.72
N GLY A 272 -3.31 14.60 -13.62
CA GLY A 272 -4.71 14.28 -13.30
C GLY A 272 -5.55 15.41 -12.76
N GLY A 273 -5.00 16.63 -12.80
CA GLY A 273 -5.52 17.76 -12.05
C GLY A 273 -5.44 17.53 -10.54
N GLU A 274 -5.80 18.56 -9.78
CA GLU A 274 -5.82 18.51 -8.31
C GLU A 274 -6.97 17.66 -7.74
N ASN A 275 -7.88 17.20 -8.62
CA ASN A 275 -9.13 16.59 -8.21
C ASN A 275 -9.57 15.50 -9.19
N VAL A 276 -9.34 14.25 -8.81
CA VAL A 276 -9.74 13.05 -9.57
C VAL A 276 -11.24 13.04 -9.93
N TRP A 277 -12.10 13.66 -9.11
CA TRP A 277 -13.55 13.69 -9.27
C TRP A 277 -13.98 14.64 -10.37
N LEU A 278 -13.28 15.77 -10.49
CA LEU A 278 -13.64 16.87 -11.36
C LEU A 278 -12.81 16.90 -12.65
N ASN A 279 -11.69 16.18 -12.70
CA ASN A 279 -10.91 16.12 -13.91
C ASN A 279 -11.66 15.34 -14.99
N GLN A 280 -12.04 16.04 -16.05
CA GLN A 280 -12.75 15.50 -17.20
C GLN A 280 -11.99 14.36 -17.87
N ASP A 281 -10.65 14.37 -17.84
CA ASP A 281 -9.81 13.31 -18.40
C ASP A 281 -10.04 11.95 -17.71
N ASN A 282 -10.51 11.93 -16.46
CA ASN A 282 -10.85 10.69 -15.75
C ASN A 282 -12.22 10.11 -16.17
N HIS A 283 -13.01 10.87 -16.94
CA HIS A 283 -14.36 10.51 -17.37
C HIS A 283 -14.49 10.33 -18.89
N VAL A 284 -13.45 10.63 -19.67
CA VAL A 284 -13.49 10.61 -21.14
C VAL A 284 -12.52 9.58 -21.71
N LYS A 285 -13.05 8.63 -22.50
CA LYS A 285 -12.26 7.68 -23.29
C LYS A 285 -11.33 8.44 -24.24
N GLY A 286 -10.03 8.27 -24.06
CA GLY A 286 -9.01 8.88 -24.93
C GLY A 286 -7.98 9.69 -24.17
N ALA A 287 -8.21 9.93 -22.88
CA ALA A 287 -7.42 10.89 -22.13
C ALA A 287 -5.97 10.42 -21.91
N PRO A 288 -4.97 11.31 -22.04
CA PRO A 288 -3.58 11.00 -21.77
C PRO A 288 -3.37 10.55 -20.32
N THR A 289 -2.58 9.49 -20.10
CA THR A 289 -2.20 9.03 -18.74
C THR A 289 -1.26 9.99 -18.01
N GLY A 290 -0.64 10.93 -18.73
CA GLY A 290 0.35 11.86 -18.21
C GLY A 290 1.66 11.21 -17.73
N ASN A 291 1.84 9.91 -17.97
CA ASN A 291 3.07 9.19 -17.67
C ASN A 291 3.89 9.04 -18.97
N PRO A 292 5.09 9.64 -19.06
CA PRO A 292 5.91 9.60 -20.28
C PRO A 292 6.34 8.18 -20.67
N THR A 293 6.35 7.23 -19.73
CA THR A 293 6.61 5.81 -19.99
C THR A 293 5.43 5.12 -20.70
N TYR A 294 4.22 5.68 -20.56
CA TYR A 294 2.95 5.12 -21.05
C TYR A 294 2.24 6.10 -22.02
N ASN A 295 3.02 6.80 -22.86
CA ASN A 295 2.56 7.84 -23.81
C ASN A 295 1.54 7.38 -24.87
N ASN A 296 1.29 6.07 -25.02
CA ASN A 296 0.36 5.53 -26.02
C ASN A 296 -0.97 5.05 -25.42
N TYR A 297 -1.18 5.23 -24.11
CA TYR A 297 -2.29 4.58 -23.42
C TYR A 297 -3.41 5.55 -23.08
N VAL A 298 -4.60 5.14 -23.49
CA VAL A 298 -5.85 5.86 -23.36
C VAL A 298 -6.49 5.52 -22.01
N THR A 299 -6.67 6.51 -21.16
CA THR A 299 -7.52 6.41 -19.97
C THR A 299 -8.93 6.91 -20.29
N GLY A 300 -9.93 6.51 -19.51
CA GLY A 300 -11.25 7.14 -19.64
C GLY A 300 -12.50 6.33 -19.34
N LYS A 301 -12.49 5.43 -18.36
CA LYS A 301 -13.72 4.75 -17.90
C LYS A 301 -13.85 4.60 -16.37
N PHE A 302 -12.99 5.27 -15.61
CA PHE A 302 -12.84 5.02 -14.17
C PHE A 302 -13.64 6.01 -13.31
N GLY A 303 -13.79 7.27 -13.74
CA GLY A 303 -14.53 8.30 -13.01
C GLY A 303 -15.93 7.87 -12.54
N PRO A 304 -16.75 7.18 -13.37
CA PRO A 304 -18.03 6.62 -12.94
C PRO A 304 -17.92 5.57 -11.82
N TRP A 305 -16.96 4.63 -11.88
CA TRP A 305 -16.71 3.64 -10.82
C TRP A 305 -16.41 4.30 -9.48
N VAL A 306 -15.46 5.24 -9.49
CA VAL A 306 -15.01 5.92 -8.27
C VAL A 306 -16.14 6.79 -7.72
N THR A 307 -16.91 7.47 -8.60
CA THR A 307 -18.09 8.26 -8.22
C THR A 307 -19.17 7.41 -7.55
N ALA A 308 -19.52 6.27 -8.15
CA ALA A 308 -20.48 5.33 -7.59
C ALA A 308 -20.03 4.79 -6.23
N ALA A 309 -18.76 4.40 -6.11
CA ALA A 309 -18.18 3.89 -4.86
C ALA A 309 -18.17 4.94 -3.74
N VAL A 310 -17.88 6.21 -4.05
CA VAL A 310 -17.69 7.26 -3.02
C VAL A 310 -18.97 7.94 -2.58
N ARG A 311 -19.90 8.26 -3.49
CA ARG A 311 -21.09 9.07 -3.15
C ARG A 311 -21.98 8.44 -2.08
N TYR A 312 -21.93 7.11 -1.92
CA TYR A 312 -22.74 6.38 -0.95
C TYR A 312 -21.96 5.84 0.26
N LYS A 313 -20.64 6.09 0.35
CA LYS A 313 -19.75 5.38 1.28
C LYS A 313 -20.09 5.49 2.77
N TRP A 314 -20.55 6.66 3.20
CA TRP A 314 -20.87 6.91 4.62
C TRP A 314 -22.18 6.24 5.04
N THR A 315 -23.11 6.00 4.12
CA THR A 315 -24.36 5.28 4.40
C THR A 315 -24.09 3.80 4.69
N TRP A 316 -23.09 3.21 4.04
CA TRP A 316 -22.74 1.80 4.19
C TRP A 316 -22.20 1.47 5.59
N LEU A 317 -21.49 2.40 6.20
CA LEU A 317 -20.99 2.26 7.57
C LEU A 317 -21.99 2.71 8.63
N ASN A 318 -23.19 3.18 8.25
CA ASN A 318 -24.25 3.63 9.17
C ASN A 318 -25.52 2.78 9.07
N ARG A 319 -25.36 1.44 9.01
CA ARG A 319 -26.46 0.49 8.82
C ARG A 319 -26.93 -0.21 10.09
N GLY A 320 -26.30 0.06 11.22
CA GLY A 320 -26.64 -0.55 12.51
C GLY A 320 -27.88 0.05 13.16
N ASP A 321 -28.27 -0.56 14.27
CA ASP A 321 -29.37 -0.12 15.14
C ASP A 321 -28.91 0.89 16.22
N GLY A 322 -27.61 1.10 16.36
CA GLY A 322 -26.99 1.94 17.39
C GLY A 322 -26.44 1.16 18.59
N SER A 323 -26.45 -0.18 18.55
CA SER A 323 -25.88 -1.03 19.60
C SER A 323 -24.34 -1.09 19.59
N THR A 324 -23.71 -0.78 18.46
CA THR A 324 -22.25 -0.67 18.33
C THR A 324 -21.82 0.79 18.18
N LYS A 325 -20.53 1.07 18.42
CA LYS A 325 -19.99 2.44 18.48
C LYS A 325 -18.63 2.56 17.81
N VAL A 326 -18.26 3.81 17.52
CA VAL A 326 -16.88 4.20 17.21
C VAL A 326 -16.14 4.48 18.52
N THR A 327 -14.96 3.90 18.70
CA THR A 327 -14.05 4.23 19.80
C THR A 327 -12.78 4.83 19.22
N ILE A 328 -12.41 6.02 19.70
CA ILE A 328 -11.22 6.73 19.25
C ILE A 328 -10.20 6.79 20.38
N ARG A 329 -8.93 6.53 20.07
CA ARG A 329 -7.80 6.64 20.99
C ARG A 329 -6.64 7.35 20.31
N VAL A 330 -5.87 8.10 21.08
CA VAL A 330 -4.63 8.73 20.63
C VAL A 330 -3.50 8.16 21.48
N MET A 331 -2.50 7.58 20.83
CA MET A 331 -1.36 6.96 21.52
C MET A 331 -0.39 8.03 22.01
N SER A 332 0.03 7.91 23.28
CA SER A 332 1.03 8.80 23.89
C SER A 332 2.45 8.22 23.88
N ASP A 333 2.60 6.90 24.04
CA ASP A 333 3.90 6.22 23.98
C ASP A 333 4.20 5.73 22.57
N LEU A 334 4.91 6.56 21.83
CA LEU A 334 5.29 6.31 20.44
C LEU A 334 6.77 5.98 20.28
N ARG A 335 7.40 5.39 21.31
CA ARG A 335 8.79 4.91 21.19
C ARG A 335 8.92 3.90 20.06
N TRP A 336 9.98 4.05 19.28
CA TRP A 336 10.35 3.13 18.21
C TRP A 336 10.73 1.76 18.80
N TRP A 337 10.70 0.72 17.97
CA TRP A 337 10.93 -0.63 18.47
C TRP A 337 12.38 -0.82 18.91
N ASP A 338 13.32 -0.20 18.20
CA ASP A 338 14.73 -0.20 18.57
C ASP A 338 14.99 0.44 19.95
N GLU A 339 14.32 1.55 20.26
CA GLU A 339 14.36 2.22 21.56
C GLU A 339 13.78 1.35 22.69
N ARG A 340 12.73 0.57 22.40
CA ARG A 340 12.13 -0.37 23.36
C ARG A 340 13.07 -1.54 23.67
N LEU A 341 13.72 -2.09 22.65
CA LEU A 341 14.68 -3.18 22.80
C LEU A 341 15.91 -2.74 23.58
N LEU A 342 16.50 -1.57 23.25
CA LEU A 342 17.65 -1.03 23.97
C LEU A 342 17.36 -0.87 25.47
N ARG A 343 16.16 -0.36 25.81
CA ARG A 343 15.76 -0.24 27.22
C ARG A 343 15.66 -1.59 27.93
N THR A 344 15.20 -2.63 27.24
CA THR A 344 15.05 -3.97 27.81
C THR A 344 16.43 -4.59 28.08
N GLN A 345 17.36 -4.47 27.12
CA GLN A 345 18.75 -4.91 27.29
C GLN A 345 19.41 -4.22 28.49
N ASN A 346 19.24 -2.90 28.59
CA ASN A 346 19.78 -2.13 29.72
C ASN A 346 19.12 -2.48 31.07
N LEU A 347 17.95 -3.12 31.10
CA LEU A 347 17.30 -3.57 32.35
C LEU A 347 17.70 -5.00 32.73
N GLU A 348 18.17 -5.82 31.78
CA GLU A 348 18.68 -7.18 32.04
C GLU A 348 20.16 -7.17 32.48
N GLU A 349 20.88 -6.07 32.27
CA GLU A 349 22.27 -5.88 32.72
C GLU A 349 22.41 -5.36 34.17
N TYR A 350 21.31 -5.03 34.85
CA TYR A 350 21.25 -4.71 36.30
C TYR A 350 20.48 -5.79 37.06
#